data_AF-A0A5R1NT56-F1
#
_entry.id   AF-A0A5R1NT56-F1
#
_cell.length_a   1.000
_cell.length_b   1.000
_cell.length_c   1.000
_cell.angle_alpha   90.00
_cell.angle_beta   90.00
_cell.angle_gamma   90.00
#
_symmetry.space_group_name_H-M   'P 1'
#
loop_
_entity.id
_entity.type
_entity.pdbx_description
1 polymer ?
#
loop_
_entity_poly.entity_id
_entity_poly.type
_entity_poly.pdbx_seq_one_letter_code
_entity_poly.pdbx_strand_id
1 'polypeptide(L)'
;MSNQDGRRRRNQRRAIAAVVVIAALLGAGLVATIGSLNRDLYSAGSFVGQYLGALARQDTASALLLPGVRPTAAELEAAALPKDLPDTLLRNSVLGELTDIRLTGDDESADGRHTIEYGFRLNGTPATMTFQVESAGSFFGVFDSWRFTTSPLAVLRVNVLHQSTFSVNKLTLDTRAHAADDDAPAAFSNQAAYLAFAPAQYTFEHTSTLLDAAPQTVPVVVSGVTNVTVDAQPNAQFIGQVQAELDRFLDDCTTQQVLQPSNCPFGIEINDRVRDDPIWSIAEYPPVTLAAGDTTFEMPDTEGQAHIVVEVQSLFDGEIEVRDEDVSFAVAISVTVNPDGSLALQLR
;
A
#
# COMPACT_ATOMS: atom_id res chain seq x y z
N MET A 1 -55.99 76.98 -15.69
CA MET A 1 -55.01 75.88 -15.88
C MET A 1 -54.31 75.49 -14.57
N SER A 2 -55.03 75.10 -13.50
CA SER A 2 -54.40 74.78 -12.18
C SER A 2 -54.74 73.38 -11.62
N ASN A 3 -55.79 72.72 -12.11
CA ASN A 3 -56.26 71.44 -11.55
C ASN A 3 -55.73 70.18 -12.28
N GLN A 4 -55.14 70.31 -13.48
CA GLN A 4 -54.57 69.18 -14.23
C GLN A 4 -53.13 68.84 -13.81
N ASP A 5 -52.32 69.83 -13.40
CA ASP A 5 -50.94 69.61 -12.95
C ASP A 5 -50.86 68.92 -11.58
N GLY A 6 -51.80 69.20 -10.67
CA GLY A 6 -51.89 68.54 -9.37
C GLY A 6 -52.23 67.04 -9.48
N ARG A 7 -53.13 66.66 -10.41
CA ARG A 7 -53.46 65.26 -10.70
C ARG A 7 -52.31 64.52 -11.38
N ARG A 8 -51.60 65.17 -12.32
CA ARG A 8 -50.41 64.59 -12.98
C ARG A 8 -49.28 64.32 -11.98
N ARG A 9 -48.95 65.27 -11.10
CA ARG A 9 -47.93 65.07 -10.05
C ARG A 9 -48.30 63.97 -9.05
N ARG A 10 -49.58 63.85 -8.68
CA ARG A 10 -50.06 62.80 -7.77
C ARG A 10 -50.00 61.40 -8.41
N ASN A 11 -50.33 61.29 -9.70
CA ASN A 11 -50.22 60.03 -10.44
C ASN A 11 -48.76 59.64 -10.68
N GLN A 12 -47.87 60.61 -10.96
CA GLN A 12 -46.43 60.37 -11.06
C GLN A 12 -45.82 59.91 -9.73
N ARG A 13 -46.18 60.54 -8.60
CA ARG A 13 -45.71 60.09 -7.27
C ARG A 13 -46.17 58.67 -6.93
N ARG A 14 -47.39 58.30 -7.32
CA ARG A 14 -47.92 56.93 -7.15
C ARG A 14 -47.22 55.93 -8.06
N ALA A 15 -46.93 56.30 -9.31
CA ALA A 15 -46.16 55.46 -10.24
C ALA A 15 -44.73 55.26 -9.75
N ILE A 16 -44.05 56.31 -9.28
CA ILE A 16 -42.71 56.22 -8.68
C ILE A 16 -42.76 55.36 -7.42
N ALA A 17 -43.74 55.56 -6.54
CA ALA A 17 -43.90 54.72 -5.34
C ALA A 17 -44.14 53.25 -5.71
N ALA A 18 -44.97 52.97 -6.72
CA ALA A 18 -45.20 51.61 -7.22
C ALA A 18 -43.92 50.98 -7.79
N VAL A 19 -43.14 51.73 -8.59
CA VAL A 19 -41.84 51.27 -9.12
C VAL A 19 -40.85 51.00 -7.97
N VAL A 20 -40.77 51.87 -6.97
CA VAL A 20 -39.90 51.68 -5.79
C VAL A 20 -40.32 50.45 -5.01
N VAL A 21 -41.62 50.24 -4.79
CA VAL A 21 -42.13 49.04 -4.10
C VAL A 21 -41.83 47.78 -4.91
N ILE A 22 -42.04 47.79 -6.23
CA ILE A 22 -41.70 46.66 -7.09
C ILE A 22 -40.20 46.38 -7.07
N ALA A 23 -39.36 47.42 -7.16
CA ALA A 23 -37.90 47.28 -7.08
C ALA A 23 -37.45 46.72 -5.72
N ALA A 24 -38.07 47.17 -4.62
CA ALA A 24 -37.78 46.65 -3.29
C ALA A 24 -38.19 45.17 -3.14
N LEU A 25 -39.35 44.78 -3.68
CA LEU A 25 -39.80 43.38 -3.67
C LEU A 25 -38.89 42.48 -4.52
N LEU A 26 -38.49 42.94 -5.70
CA LEU A 26 -37.52 42.22 -6.54
C LEU A 26 -36.15 42.11 -5.87
N GLY A 27 -35.69 43.18 -5.22
CA GLY A 27 -34.45 43.17 -4.45
C GLY A 27 -34.48 42.19 -3.27
N ALA A 28 -35.57 42.18 -2.50
CA ALA A 28 -35.77 41.23 -1.41
C ALA A 28 -35.83 39.78 -1.92
N GLY A 29 -36.53 39.55 -3.03
CA GLY A 29 -36.60 38.24 -3.69
C GLY A 29 -35.22 37.75 -4.17
N LEU A 30 -34.41 38.65 -4.74
CA LEU A 30 -33.05 38.33 -5.15
C LEU A 30 -32.16 37.96 -3.94
N VAL A 31 -32.18 38.76 -2.87
CA VAL A 31 -31.41 38.47 -1.64
C VAL A 31 -31.84 37.14 -1.01
N ALA A 32 -33.14 36.88 -0.94
CA ALA A 32 -33.65 35.61 -0.42
C ALA A 32 -33.20 34.42 -1.30
N THR A 33 -33.18 34.59 -2.62
CA THR A 33 -32.73 33.56 -3.56
C THR A 33 -31.23 33.29 -3.40
N ILE A 34 -30.41 34.34 -3.34
CA ILE A 34 -28.96 34.23 -3.09
C ILE A 34 -28.72 33.50 -1.76
N GLY A 35 -29.42 33.90 -0.69
CA GLY A 35 -29.29 33.26 0.61
C GLY A 35 -29.76 31.80 0.63
N SER A 36 -30.72 31.40 -0.20
CA SER A 36 -31.06 29.97 -0.38
C SER A 36 -29.94 29.24 -1.10
N LEU A 37 -29.44 29.80 -2.20
CA LEU A 37 -28.36 29.18 -2.98
C LEU A 37 -27.08 29.01 -2.15
N ASN A 38 -26.72 29.96 -1.28
CA ASN A 38 -25.57 29.80 -0.39
C ASN A 38 -25.77 28.72 0.67
N ARG A 39 -26.99 28.50 1.14
CA ARG A 39 -27.29 27.43 2.10
C ARG A 39 -27.36 26.05 1.44
N ASP A 40 -27.86 25.99 0.22
CA ASP A 40 -28.14 24.73 -0.45
C ASP A 40 -26.97 24.28 -1.36
N LEU A 41 -26.49 25.16 -2.25
CA LEU A 41 -25.54 24.82 -3.32
C LEU A 41 -24.12 25.32 -3.09
N TYR A 42 -23.97 26.50 -2.47
CA TYR A 42 -22.67 27.10 -2.17
C TYR A 42 -22.32 27.00 -0.68
N SER A 43 -22.80 25.96 -0.01
CA SER A 43 -22.48 25.67 1.39
C SER A 43 -21.19 24.87 1.54
N ALA A 44 -20.63 24.87 2.76
CA ALA A 44 -19.46 24.07 3.13
C ALA A 44 -19.66 22.58 2.83
N GLY A 45 -20.81 22.03 3.23
CA GLY A 45 -21.21 20.66 2.91
C GLY A 45 -21.22 20.40 1.41
N SER A 46 -21.88 21.25 0.62
CA SER A 46 -21.95 21.09 -0.85
C SER A 46 -20.59 21.16 -1.53
N PHE A 47 -19.63 21.93 -1.00
CA PHE A 47 -18.24 21.95 -1.48
C PHE A 47 -17.55 20.59 -1.26
N VAL A 48 -17.65 20.01 -0.07
CA VAL A 48 -17.12 18.65 0.20
C VAL A 48 -17.85 17.60 -0.65
N GLY A 49 -19.16 17.76 -0.82
CA GLY A 49 -19.97 16.90 -1.71
C GLY A 49 -19.50 16.93 -3.17
N GLN A 50 -19.00 18.07 -3.67
CA GLN A 50 -18.41 18.16 -5.02
C GLN A 50 -17.13 17.33 -5.13
N TYR A 51 -16.26 17.38 -4.12
CA TYR A 51 -15.07 16.53 -4.05
C TYR A 51 -15.42 15.04 -4.06
N LEU A 52 -16.32 14.61 -3.16
CA LEU A 52 -16.77 13.22 -3.09
C LEU A 52 -17.49 12.77 -4.37
N GLY A 53 -18.29 13.64 -4.97
CA GLY A 53 -18.96 13.39 -6.25
C GLY A 53 -17.96 13.23 -7.40
N ALA A 54 -16.85 13.98 -7.40
CA ALA A 54 -15.78 13.82 -8.38
C ALA A 54 -15.10 12.45 -8.21
N LEU A 55 -14.79 12.03 -6.98
CA LEU A 55 -14.25 10.69 -6.71
C LEU A 55 -15.19 9.56 -7.13
N ALA A 56 -16.49 9.69 -6.84
CA ALA A 56 -17.50 8.70 -7.25
C ALA A 56 -17.62 8.55 -8.76
N ARG A 57 -17.42 9.63 -9.52
CA ARG A 57 -17.34 9.60 -11.00
C ARG A 57 -15.95 9.26 -11.52
N GLN A 58 -15.00 8.98 -10.63
CA GLN A 58 -13.58 8.77 -10.94
C GLN A 58 -12.93 9.92 -11.73
N ASP A 59 -13.46 11.14 -11.56
CA ASP A 59 -12.97 12.37 -12.18
C ASP A 59 -11.89 13.01 -11.27
N THR A 60 -10.70 12.40 -11.32
CA THR A 60 -9.57 12.80 -10.47
C THR A 60 -9.06 14.20 -10.78
N ALA A 61 -9.15 14.64 -12.04
CA ALA A 61 -8.74 15.97 -12.45
C ALA A 61 -9.61 17.05 -11.77
N SER A 62 -10.94 16.89 -11.81
CA SER A 62 -11.85 17.82 -11.14
C SER A 62 -11.68 17.81 -9.61
N ALA A 63 -11.47 16.64 -9.01
CA ALA A 63 -11.22 16.54 -7.57
C ALA A 63 -9.98 17.35 -7.15
N LEU A 64 -8.88 17.26 -7.91
CA LEU A 64 -7.61 17.93 -7.61
C LEU A 64 -7.62 19.45 -7.86
N LEU A 65 -8.58 19.96 -8.62
CA LEU A 65 -8.74 21.41 -8.87
C LEU A 65 -9.43 22.13 -7.71
N LEU A 66 -10.07 21.41 -6.79
CA LEU A 66 -10.78 22.03 -5.68
C LEU A 66 -9.78 22.69 -4.70
N PRO A 67 -10.05 23.94 -4.24
CA PRO A 67 -9.14 24.66 -3.35
C PRO A 67 -8.80 23.90 -2.06
N GLY A 68 -7.51 23.78 -1.77
CA GLY A 68 -7.00 23.08 -0.58
C GLY A 68 -6.94 21.57 -0.69
N VAL A 69 -7.32 20.96 -1.83
CA VAL A 69 -7.18 19.50 -2.00
C VAL A 69 -5.72 19.08 -2.05
N ARG A 70 -4.89 19.76 -2.84
CA ARG A 70 -3.46 19.49 -2.88
C ARG A 70 -2.79 20.11 -1.65
N PRO A 71 -2.04 19.33 -0.86
CA PRO A 71 -1.30 19.87 0.26
C PRO A 71 -0.16 20.76 -0.24
N THR A 72 0.08 21.83 0.47
CA THR A 72 1.24 22.70 0.30
C THR A 72 2.47 22.08 0.93
N ALA A 73 3.67 22.48 0.49
CA ALA A 73 4.92 22.03 1.10
C ALA A 73 4.99 22.33 2.61
N ALA A 74 4.37 23.42 3.07
CA ALA A 74 4.32 23.80 4.48
C ALA A 74 3.42 22.85 5.29
N GLU A 75 2.28 22.41 4.72
CA GLU A 75 1.40 21.43 5.35
C GLU A 75 2.06 20.04 5.43
N LEU A 76 2.77 19.63 4.39
CA LEU A 76 3.54 18.37 4.40
C LEU A 76 4.66 18.41 5.45
N GLU A 77 5.40 19.51 5.52
CA GLU A 77 6.47 19.71 6.51
C GLU A 77 5.92 19.72 7.95
N ALA A 78 4.80 20.40 8.19
CA ALA A 78 4.13 20.41 9.50
C ALA A 78 3.66 19.00 9.92
N ALA A 79 3.39 18.12 8.96
CA ALA A 79 3.05 16.72 9.17
C ALA A 79 4.26 15.76 9.18
N ALA A 80 5.49 16.29 9.14
CA ALA A 80 6.74 15.52 9.04
C ALA A 80 6.79 14.57 7.82
N LEU A 81 6.28 15.04 6.69
CA LEU A 81 6.25 14.31 5.43
C LEU A 81 7.23 14.91 4.40
N PRO A 82 7.72 14.09 3.45
CA PRO A 82 8.49 14.61 2.32
C PRO A 82 7.72 15.70 1.57
N LYS A 83 8.43 16.75 1.13
CA LYS A 83 7.81 17.89 0.42
C LYS A 83 7.41 17.55 -1.01
N ASP A 84 8.09 16.59 -1.64
CA ASP A 84 7.81 16.05 -2.97
C ASP A 84 7.32 14.61 -2.85
N LEU A 85 6.04 14.44 -2.52
CA LEU A 85 5.39 13.14 -2.59
C LEU A 85 4.91 12.88 -4.03
N PRO A 86 5.15 11.68 -4.59
CA PRO A 86 4.66 11.33 -5.92
C PRO A 86 3.14 11.34 -6.02
N ASP A 87 2.63 11.93 -7.10
CA ASP A 87 1.22 11.94 -7.52
C ASP A 87 0.78 10.60 -8.15
N THR A 88 1.62 9.56 -8.11
CA THR A 88 1.43 8.31 -8.85
C THR A 88 0.08 7.64 -8.57
N LEU A 89 -0.44 7.73 -7.33
CA LEU A 89 -1.75 7.17 -6.94
C LEU A 89 -2.92 8.14 -7.12
N LEU A 90 -2.70 9.39 -7.55
CA LEU A 90 -3.76 10.37 -7.81
C LEU A 90 -4.39 10.15 -9.19
N ARG A 91 -4.92 8.94 -9.44
CA ARG A 91 -5.49 8.53 -10.72
C ARG A 91 -6.71 7.62 -10.57
N ASN A 92 -7.53 7.58 -11.62
CA ASN A 92 -8.77 6.80 -11.64
C ASN A 92 -8.55 5.28 -11.51
N SER A 93 -7.46 4.74 -12.06
CA SER A 93 -7.20 3.30 -12.13
C SER A 93 -6.98 2.64 -10.77
N VAL A 94 -6.73 3.44 -9.74
CA VAL A 94 -6.55 2.97 -8.36
C VAL A 94 -7.73 3.34 -7.46
N LEU A 95 -8.80 3.95 -7.99
CA LEU A 95 -10.01 4.24 -7.22
C LEU A 95 -10.98 3.06 -7.27
N GLY A 96 -11.49 2.69 -6.10
CA GLY A 96 -12.65 1.81 -5.96
C GLY A 96 -13.97 2.54 -6.23
N GLU A 97 -15.08 1.83 -6.04
CA GLU A 97 -16.42 2.37 -6.08
C GLU A 97 -16.73 3.16 -4.79
N LEU A 98 -17.23 4.39 -4.97
CA LEU A 98 -17.73 5.24 -3.89
C LEU A 98 -19.21 5.54 -4.16
N THR A 99 -20.09 5.05 -3.29
CA THR A 99 -21.54 5.20 -3.43
C THR A 99 -22.19 5.67 -2.14
N ASP A 100 -23.49 5.96 -2.22
CA ASP A 100 -24.33 6.30 -1.06
C ASP A 100 -23.83 7.50 -0.23
N ILE A 101 -23.28 8.51 -0.93
CA ILE A 101 -22.72 9.71 -0.32
C ILE A 101 -23.84 10.54 0.30
N ARG A 102 -23.76 10.78 1.61
CA ARG A 102 -24.72 11.57 2.38
C ARG A 102 -24.01 12.46 3.39
N LEU A 103 -24.38 13.73 3.42
CA LEU A 103 -23.97 14.65 4.47
C LEU A 103 -24.62 14.20 5.79
N THR A 104 -23.83 13.99 6.84
CA THR A 104 -24.31 13.55 8.16
C THR A 104 -24.11 14.60 9.25
N GLY A 105 -23.15 15.52 9.08
CA GLY A 105 -22.89 16.60 10.03
C GLY A 105 -22.21 17.81 9.40
N ASP A 106 -22.49 18.98 9.97
CA ASP A 106 -21.86 20.27 9.65
C ASP A 106 -21.79 21.09 10.93
N ASP A 107 -20.62 21.12 11.56
CA ASP A 107 -20.37 21.85 12.80
C ASP A 107 -19.47 23.06 12.52
N GLU A 108 -20.00 24.26 12.79
CA GLU A 108 -19.27 25.52 12.67
C GLU A 108 -18.57 25.87 13.99
N SER A 109 -17.26 26.14 13.91
CA SER A 109 -16.43 26.64 15.00
C SER A 109 -16.57 28.16 15.14
N ALA A 110 -16.28 28.69 16.34
CA ALA A 110 -16.33 30.12 16.64
C ALA A 110 -15.41 30.99 15.77
N ASP A 111 -14.42 30.40 15.09
CA ASP A 111 -13.51 31.06 14.15
C ASP A 111 -13.97 30.97 12.68
N GLY A 112 -15.17 30.43 12.41
CA GLY A 112 -15.75 30.31 11.08
C GLY A 112 -15.24 29.12 10.25
N ARG A 113 -14.52 28.19 10.88
CA ARG A 113 -14.15 26.90 10.26
C ARG A 113 -15.28 25.89 10.43
N HIS A 114 -15.52 25.09 9.40
CA HIS A 114 -16.54 24.05 9.38
C HIS A 114 -15.91 22.66 9.42
N THR A 115 -16.43 21.84 10.32
CA THR A 115 -16.18 20.40 10.39
C THR A 115 -17.35 19.68 9.71
N ILE A 116 -17.11 19.14 8.52
CA ILE A 116 -18.12 18.50 7.69
C ILE A 116 -17.96 16.98 7.79
N GLU A 117 -19.02 16.26 8.15
CA GLU A 117 -19.04 14.80 8.18
C GLU A 117 -19.89 14.23 7.05
N TYR A 118 -19.33 13.26 6.32
CA TYR A 118 -20.05 12.49 5.31
C TYR A 118 -20.04 11.01 5.64
N GLY A 119 -21.17 10.35 5.41
CA GLY A 119 -21.28 8.91 5.29
C GLY A 119 -21.34 8.46 3.83
N PHE A 120 -20.77 7.29 3.54
CA PHE A 120 -20.72 6.71 2.20
C PHE A 120 -20.45 5.19 2.27
N ARG A 121 -20.39 4.54 1.11
CA ARG A 121 -19.95 3.15 0.97
C ARG A 121 -18.72 3.05 0.05
N LEU A 122 -17.67 2.40 0.54
CA LEU A 122 -16.47 2.05 -0.21
C LEU A 122 -16.57 0.59 -0.66
N ASN A 123 -16.70 0.35 -1.97
CA ASN A 123 -16.92 -0.98 -2.53
C ASN A 123 -18.03 -1.76 -1.78
N GLY A 124 -19.13 -1.05 -1.47
CA GLY A 124 -20.25 -1.62 -0.73
C GLY A 124 -20.06 -1.72 0.80
N THR A 125 -18.95 -1.28 1.39
CA THR A 125 -18.75 -1.25 2.86
C THR A 125 -19.03 0.14 3.43
N PRO A 126 -19.91 0.30 4.44
CA PRO A 126 -20.18 1.60 5.06
C PRO A 126 -18.93 2.22 5.69
N ALA A 127 -18.76 3.53 5.49
CA ALA A 127 -17.69 4.32 6.07
C ALA A 127 -18.14 5.78 6.28
N THR A 128 -17.43 6.49 7.14
CA THR A 128 -17.58 7.93 7.34
C THR A 128 -16.22 8.62 7.26
N MET A 129 -16.21 9.90 6.89
CA MET A 129 -15.00 10.73 6.92
C MET A 129 -15.39 12.17 7.26
N THR A 130 -14.53 12.81 8.04
CA THR A 130 -14.64 14.21 8.43
C THR A 130 -13.69 15.08 7.62
N PHE A 131 -14.14 16.26 7.24
CA PHE A 131 -13.43 17.24 6.43
C PHE A 131 -13.40 18.59 7.14
N GLN A 132 -12.29 19.31 7.00
CA GLN A 132 -12.11 20.63 7.57
C GLN A 132 -12.05 21.67 6.46
N VAL A 133 -12.98 22.62 6.47
CA VAL A 133 -13.11 23.64 5.44
C VAL A 133 -13.30 25.02 6.04
N GLU A 134 -12.92 26.05 5.30
CA GLU A 134 -13.13 27.45 5.69
C GLU A 134 -13.59 28.27 4.48
N SER A 135 -14.19 29.43 4.78
CA SER A 135 -14.57 30.39 3.75
C SER A 135 -13.31 30.94 3.05
N ALA A 136 -13.33 30.89 1.72
CA ALA A 136 -12.30 31.44 0.84
C ALA A 136 -12.71 32.80 0.23
N GLY A 137 -13.71 33.47 0.82
CA GLY A 137 -14.31 34.70 0.31
C GLY A 137 -15.58 34.44 -0.48
N SER A 138 -15.89 35.31 -1.45
CA SER A 138 -17.12 35.21 -2.24
C SER A 138 -16.89 35.26 -3.75
N PHE A 139 -17.52 34.36 -4.49
CA PHE A 139 -17.64 34.40 -5.95
C PHE A 139 -18.74 35.39 -6.39
N PHE A 140 -18.45 36.22 -7.40
CA PHE A 140 -19.30 37.33 -7.85
C PHE A 140 -19.79 38.29 -6.74
N GLY A 141 -19.10 38.33 -5.59
CA GLY A 141 -19.44 39.20 -4.47
C GLY A 141 -20.66 38.77 -3.65
N VAL A 142 -21.28 37.62 -3.95
CA VAL A 142 -22.53 37.18 -3.30
C VAL A 142 -22.59 35.68 -2.98
N PHE A 143 -21.85 34.83 -3.70
CA PHE A 143 -21.85 33.39 -3.47
C PHE A 143 -20.66 32.98 -2.63
N ASP A 144 -20.90 32.22 -1.57
CA ASP A 144 -19.81 31.80 -0.69
C ASP A 144 -18.86 30.85 -1.44
N SER A 145 -17.57 31.02 -1.19
CA SER A 145 -16.53 30.14 -1.72
C SER A 145 -15.81 29.47 -0.56
N TRP A 146 -15.35 28.25 -0.79
CA TRP A 146 -14.83 27.36 0.25
C TRP A 146 -13.52 26.76 -0.18
N ARG A 147 -12.69 26.41 0.80
CA ARG A 147 -11.47 25.64 0.58
C ARG A 147 -11.27 24.66 1.74
N PHE A 148 -10.56 23.57 1.48
CA PHE A 148 -10.07 22.72 2.55
C PHE A 148 -8.98 23.45 3.35
N THR A 149 -9.11 23.45 4.67
CA THR A 149 -8.04 23.90 5.59
C THR A 149 -7.03 22.80 5.87
N THR A 150 -7.45 21.55 5.69
CA THR A 150 -6.62 20.36 5.78
C THR A 150 -6.90 19.53 4.53
N SER A 151 -5.85 19.21 3.78
CA SER A 151 -5.98 18.39 2.58
C SER A 151 -6.78 17.12 2.89
N PRO A 152 -7.81 16.79 2.07
CA PRO A 152 -8.53 15.53 2.19
C PRO A 152 -7.75 14.36 1.59
N LEU A 153 -6.56 14.59 1.01
CA LEU A 153 -5.70 13.52 0.53
C LEU A 153 -5.04 12.82 1.72
N ALA A 154 -4.78 11.53 1.53
CA ALA A 154 -3.97 10.73 2.43
C ALA A 154 -2.55 10.57 1.88
N VAL A 155 -1.66 10.10 2.75
CA VAL A 155 -0.34 9.62 2.36
C VAL A 155 -0.25 8.14 2.67
N LEU A 156 -0.10 7.32 1.62
CA LEU A 156 0.11 5.87 1.78
C LEU A 156 1.61 5.63 1.92
N ARG A 157 2.03 5.24 3.12
CA ARG A 157 3.38 4.78 3.39
C ARG A 157 3.39 3.26 3.26
N VAL A 158 3.96 2.78 2.17
CA VAL A 158 4.00 1.35 1.83
C VAL A 158 5.37 0.82 2.19
N ASN A 159 5.41 -0.13 3.12
CA ASN A 159 6.59 -0.93 3.43
C ASN A 159 6.47 -2.23 2.63
N VAL A 160 7.41 -2.49 1.73
CA VAL A 160 7.46 -3.73 0.95
C VAL A 160 8.58 -4.57 1.54
N LEU A 161 8.23 -5.65 2.24
CA LEU A 161 9.20 -6.54 2.85
C LEU A 161 9.67 -7.60 1.86
N HIS A 162 10.97 -7.89 1.88
CA HIS A 162 11.64 -8.93 1.09
C HIS A 162 11.53 -8.74 -0.44
N GLN A 163 11.14 -7.54 -0.87
CA GLN A 163 10.88 -7.18 -2.25
C GLN A 163 10.87 -5.64 -2.41
N SER A 164 10.93 -5.16 -3.65
CA SER A 164 10.88 -3.74 -4.02
C SER A 164 9.63 -3.36 -4.82
N THR A 165 8.92 -4.34 -5.38
CA THR A 165 7.72 -4.13 -6.18
C THR A 165 6.46 -4.54 -5.45
N PHE A 166 5.37 -3.82 -5.68
CA PHE A 166 4.05 -4.15 -5.18
C PHE A 166 2.99 -3.69 -6.18
N SER A 167 1.81 -4.28 -6.10
CA SER A 167 0.63 -3.83 -6.83
C SER A 167 -0.33 -3.15 -5.86
N VAL A 168 -0.90 -2.04 -6.29
CA VAL A 168 -2.04 -1.39 -5.63
C VAL A 168 -3.20 -1.32 -6.61
N ASN A 169 -4.28 -2.04 -6.29
CA ASN A 169 -5.36 -2.35 -7.21
C ASN A 169 -4.80 -2.91 -8.52
N LYS A 170 -4.87 -2.20 -9.65
CA LYS A 170 -4.37 -2.66 -10.96
C LYS A 170 -3.02 -2.05 -11.35
N LEU A 171 -2.38 -1.30 -10.45
CA LEU A 171 -1.15 -0.57 -10.73
C LEU A 171 0.02 -1.22 -10.00
N THR A 172 0.97 -1.76 -10.77
CA THR A 172 2.25 -2.25 -10.24
C THR A 172 3.25 -1.11 -10.17
N LEU A 173 3.91 -1.00 -9.02
CA LEU A 173 4.90 0.03 -8.70
C LEU A 173 6.18 -0.62 -8.15
N ASP A 174 7.29 0.09 -8.32
CA ASP A 174 8.56 -0.19 -7.67
C ASP A 174 8.85 0.94 -6.68
N THR A 175 9.13 0.60 -5.43
CA THR A 175 9.44 1.57 -4.38
C THR A 175 10.71 2.36 -4.68
N ARG A 176 11.61 1.81 -5.52
CA ARG A 176 12.89 2.44 -5.90
C ARG A 176 12.72 3.53 -6.96
N ALA A 177 11.66 3.50 -7.76
CA ALA A 177 11.43 4.47 -8.83
C ALA A 177 11.26 5.93 -8.34
N HIS A 178 11.07 6.11 -7.03
CA HIS A 178 10.96 7.40 -6.37
C HIS A 178 11.90 7.51 -5.16
N ALA A 179 12.94 6.67 -5.09
CA ALA A 179 14.00 6.83 -4.10
C ALA A 179 14.74 8.14 -4.37
N ALA A 180 15.11 8.85 -3.30
CA ALA A 180 15.83 10.12 -3.42
C ALA A 180 17.26 9.98 -3.96
N ASP A 181 17.74 8.74 -4.12
CA ASP A 181 19.08 8.39 -4.59
C ASP A 181 18.93 7.30 -5.68
N ASP A 182 19.28 7.63 -6.92
CA ASP A 182 19.27 6.69 -8.06
C ASP A 182 20.23 5.49 -7.84
N ASP A 183 21.13 5.61 -6.86
CA ASP A 183 22.15 4.61 -6.48
C ASP A 183 21.82 3.87 -5.15
N ALA A 184 20.60 4.00 -4.60
CA ALA A 184 20.24 3.28 -3.39
C ALA A 184 20.34 1.75 -3.61
N PRO A 185 21.18 1.02 -2.85
CA PRO A 185 21.34 -0.41 -3.02
C PRO A 185 20.01 -1.12 -2.79
N ALA A 186 19.77 -2.23 -3.52
CA ALA A 186 18.59 -3.06 -3.30
C ALA A 186 18.59 -3.55 -1.86
N ALA A 187 17.80 -2.90 -1.00
CA ALA A 187 17.57 -3.36 0.35
C ALA A 187 16.63 -4.55 0.29
N PHE A 188 16.82 -5.51 1.20
CA PHE A 188 15.95 -6.67 1.31
C PHE A 188 14.49 -6.23 1.52
N SER A 189 14.28 -5.18 2.31
CA SER A 189 12.99 -4.52 2.46
C SER A 189 13.06 -3.05 2.07
N ASN A 190 12.01 -2.53 1.43
CA ASN A 190 11.96 -1.19 0.88
C ASN A 190 10.73 -0.42 1.38
N GLN A 191 10.78 0.90 1.25
CA GLN A 191 9.67 1.76 1.66
C GLN A 191 9.48 2.91 0.67
N ALA A 192 8.23 3.22 0.38
CA ALA A 192 7.86 4.42 -0.38
C ALA A 192 6.62 5.09 0.21
N ALA A 193 6.44 6.37 -0.11
CA ALA A 193 5.27 7.14 0.29
C ALA A 193 4.63 7.80 -0.93
N TYR A 194 3.30 7.81 -0.99
CA TYR A 194 2.54 8.33 -2.14
C TYR A 194 1.36 9.18 -1.68
N LEU A 195 1.05 10.26 -2.40
CA LEU A 195 -0.22 10.96 -2.23
C LEU A 195 -1.36 10.10 -2.80
N ALA A 196 -2.46 10.01 -2.06
CA ALA A 196 -3.61 9.19 -2.41
C ALA A 196 -4.92 9.91 -2.11
N PHE A 197 -5.97 9.59 -2.87
CA PHE A 197 -7.31 10.10 -2.60
C PHE A 197 -7.89 9.45 -1.34
N ALA A 198 -8.58 10.25 -0.53
CA ALA A 198 -9.46 9.75 0.53
C ALA A 198 -10.81 10.49 0.44
N PRO A 199 -11.95 9.80 0.64
CA PRO A 199 -12.04 8.40 0.99
C PRO A 199 -11.85 7.48 -0.22
N ALA A 200 -11.15 6.38 -0.02
CA ALA A 200 -10.97 5.33 -1.02
C ALA A 200 -10.62 4.01 -0.36
N GLN A 201 -10.74 2.90 -1.10
CA GLN A 201 -10.25 1.60 -0.66
C GLN A 201 -9.15 1.13 -1.62
N TYR A 202 -8.00 0.76 -1.05
CA TYR A 202 -6.83 0.31 -1.78
C TYR A 202 -6.55 -1.15 -1.44
N THR A 203 -6.33 -1.99 -2.45
CA THR A 203 -5.87 -3.37 -2.24
C THR A 203 -4.42 -3.48 -2.64
N PHE A 204 -3.57 -3.91 -1.73
CA PHE A 204 -2.13 -4.08 -1.94
C PHE A 204 -1.79 -5.55 -2.02
N GLU A 205 -0.95 -5.93 -2.97
CA GLU A 205 -0.53 -7.32 -3.17
C GLU A 205 0.84 -7.37 -3.84
N HIS A 206 1.44 -8.55 -3.88
CA HIS A 206 2.64 -8.80 -4.68
C HIS A 206 2.57 -10.21 -5.25
N THR A 207 2.97 -10.37 -6.51
CA THR A 207 3.14 -11.67 -7.15
C THR A 207 4.34 -11.61 -8.07
N SER A 208 5.23 -12.58 -7.92
CA SER A 208 6.39 -12.80 -8.77
C SER A 208 6.65 -14.29 -8.93
N THR A 209 7.69 -14.66 -9.69
CA THR A 209 8.08 -16.06 -9.86
C THR A 209 8.36 -16.78 -8.54
N LEU A 210 8.94 -16.08 -7.56
CA LEU A 210 9.47 -16.69 -6.34
C LEU A 210 8.76 -16.24 -5.06
N LEU A 211 8.13 -15.06 -5.09
CA LEU A 211 7.56 -14.43 -3.91
C LEU A 211 6.12 -14.00 -4.16
N ASP A 212 5.28 -14.18 -3.16
CA ASP A 212 3.88 -13.76 -3.15
C ASP A 212 3.54 -13.04 -1.84
N ALA A 213 2.72 -11.99 -1.93
CA ALA A 213 2.10 -11.33 -0.79
C ALA A 213 0.59 -11.34 -1.00
N ALA A 214 -0.15 -11.89 -0.02
CA ALA A 214 -1.60 -11.99 -0.11
C ALA A 214 -2.25 -10.60 -0.21
N PRO A 215 -3.39 -10.47 -0.94
CA PRO A 215 -4.06 -9.19 -1.08
C PRO A 215 -4.52 -8.62 0.27
N GLN A 216 -4.10 -7.41 0.58
CA GLN A 216 -4.49 -6.65 1.76
C GLN A 216 -5.33 -5.43 1.35
N THR A 217 -6.59 -5.42 1.74
CA THR A 217 -7.49 -4.29 1.47
C THR A 217 -7.50 -3.29 2.63
N VAL A 218 -7.22 -2.02 2.34
CA VAL A 218 -7.09 -0.93 3.31
C VAL A 218 -8.09 0.19 2.97
N PRO A 219 -9.11 0.43 3.83
CA PRO A 219 -9.97 1.60 3.70
C PRO A 219 -9.24 2.84 4.21
N VAL A 220 -9.15 3.87 3.39
CA VAL A 220 -8.55 5.16 3.73
C VAL A 220 -9.71 6.14 3.89
N VAL A 221 -10.04 6.44 5.15
CA VAL A 221 -11.20 7.26 5.55
C VAL A 221 -10.81 8.41 6.47
N VAL A 222 -9.51 8.71 6.53
CA VAL A 222 -8.92 9.82 7.27
C VAL A 222 -7.83 10.45 6.41
N SER A 223 -7.67 11.78 6.53
CA SER A 223 -6.51 12.48 5.98
C SER A 223 -5.25 12.15 6.79
N GLY A 224 -4.08 12.20 6.16
CA GLY A 224 -2.79 11.94 6.81
C GLY A 224 -2.19 10.58 6.46
N VAL A 225 -1.23 10.12 7.27
CA VAL A 225 -0.42 8.94 6.96
C VAL A 225 -1.16 7.65 7.29
N THR A 226 -1.31 6.79 6.28
CA THR A 226 -1.74 5.40 6.45
C THR A 226 -0.57 4.49 6.12
N ASN A 227 -0.15 3.68 7.09
CA ASN A 227 0.91 2.69 6.91
C ASN A 227 0.32 1.40 6.35
N VAL A 228 0.97 0.83 5.35
CA VAL A 228 0.62 -0.46 4.76
C VAL A 228 1.89 -1.29 4.65
N THR A 229 1.79 -2.58 4.91
CA THR A 229 2.91 -3.51 4.78
C THR A 229 2.54 -4.59 3.78
N VAL A 230 3.32 -4.70 2.71
CA VAL A 230 3.25 -5.78 1.73
C VAL A 230 4.39 -6.74 2.05
N ASP A 231 4.04 -7.86 2.67
CA ASP A 231 5.03 -8.86 3.10
C ASP A 231 5.14 -9.98 2.06
N ALA A 232 6.19 -9.92 1.24
CA ALA A 232 6.43 -10.92 0.21
C ALA A 232 7.10 -12.16 0.82
N GLN A 233 6.45 -13.31 0.67
CA GLN A 233 6.86 -14.59 1.25
C GLN A 233 7.25 -15.60 0.17
N PRO A 234 8.17 -16.53 0.44
CA PRO A 234 8.53 -17.60 -0.48
C PRO A 234 7.30 -18.40 -0.91
N ASN A 235 7.14 -18.56 -2.22
CA ASN A 235 6.09 -19.40 -2.78
C ASN A 235 6.58 -20.85 -3.04
N ALA A 236 5.67 -21.72 -3.46
CA ALA A 236 5.98 -23.13 -3.71
C ALA A 236 7.05 -23.32 -4.80
N GLN A 237 7.11 -22.42 -5.79
CA GLN A 237 8.13 -22.48 -6.83
C GLN A 237 9.51 -22.16 -6.27
N PHE A 238 9.63 -21.16 -5.39
CA PHE A 238 10.90 -20.84 -4.75
C PHE A 238 11.38 -21.98 -3.86
N ILE A 239 10.51 -22.52 -3.00
CA ILE A 239 10.83 -23.68 -2.17
C ILE A 239 11.29 -24.86 -3.03
N GLY A 240 10.57 -25.16 -4.12
CA GLY A 240 10.93 -26.26 -5.02
C GLY A 240 12.26 -26.06 -5.75
N GLN A 241 12.62 -24.83 -6.12
CA GLN A 241 13.92 -24.54 -6.74
C GLN A 241 15.07 -24.72 -5.74
N VAL A 242 14.91 -24.25 -4.51
CA VAL A 242 15.93 -24.43 -3.46
C VAL A 242 16.05 -25.92 -3.08
N GLN A 243 14.93 -26.65 -3.00
CA GLN A 243 14.95 -28.10 -2.79
C GLN A 243 15.75 -28.82 -3.88
N ALA A 244 15.46 -28.54 -5.16
CA ALA A 244 16.15 -29.20 -6.27
C ALA A 244 17.65 -28.89 -6.31
N GLU A 245 18.07 -27.71 -5.84
CA GLU A 245 19.49 -27.34 -5.72
C GLU A 245 20.17 -28.07 -4.55
N LEU A 246 19.49 -28.12 -3.39
CA LEU A 246 19.97 -28.84 -2.21
C LEU A 246 20.10 -30.34 -2.47
N ASP A 247 19.09 -30.96 -3.08
CA ASP A 247 19.09 -32.38 -3.42
C ASP A 247 20.28 -32.71 -4.34
N ARG A 248 20.50 -31.90 -5.38
CA ARG A 248 21.64 -32.09 -6.29
C ARG A 248 22.99 -31.97 -5.58
N PHE A 249 23.13 -30.99 -4.70
CA PHE A 249 24.34 -30.83 -3.89
C PHE A 249 24.60 -32.05 -3.00
N LEU A 250 23.56 -32.58 -2.35
CA LEU A 250 23.66 -33.78 -1.53
C LEU A 250 23.97 -35.02 -2.38
N ASP A 251 23.38 -35.14 -3.56
CA ASP A 251 23.68 -36.23 -4.51
C ASP A 251 25.15 -36.18 -4.95
N ASP A 252 25.67 -35.00 -5.30
CA ASP A 252 27.08 -34.82 -5.66
C ASP A 252 28.01 -35.25 -4.51
N CYS A 253 27.61 -34.99 -3.26
CA CYS A 253 28.32 -35.46 -2.06
C CYS A 253 28.40 -36.99 -1.98
N THR A 254 27.34 -37.72 -2.36
CA THR A 254 27.31 -39.19 -2.32
C THR A 254 28.25 -39.85 -3.33
N THR A 255 28.73 -39.10 -4.33
CA THR A 255 29.70 -39.61 -5.32
C THR A 255 31.11 -39.75 -4.74
N GLN A 256 31.39 -39.14 -3.58
CA GLN A 256 32.67 -39.21 -2.92
C GLN A 256 32.80 -40.52 -2.12
N GLN A 257 33.67 -41.41 -2.59
CA GLN A 257 33.91 -42.71 -1.98
C GLN A 257 34.88 -42.63 -0.78
N VAL A 258 34.55 -41.82 0.22
CA VAL A 258 35.31 -41.66 1.48
C VAL A 258 34.36 -41.63 2.67
N LEU A 259 34.84 -42.01 3.87
CA LEU A 259 34.00 -42.02 5.08
C LEU A 259 33.56 -40.61 5.53
N GLN A 260 34.33 -39.58 5.16
CA GLN A 260 34.03 -38.17 5.45
C GLN A 260 34.17 -37.36 4.16
N PRO A 261 33.11 -37.31 3.33
CA PRO A 261 33.09 -36.52 2.11
C PRO A 261 33.43 -35.04 2.38
N SER A 262 34.28 -34.47 1.53
CA SER A 262 34.72 -33.08 1.70
C SER A 262 33.60 -32.12 1.31
N ASN A 263 33.40 -31.09 2.13
CA ASN A 263 32.34 -30.09 1.97
C ASN A 263 30.93 -30.68 1.96
N CYS A 264 30.69 -31.76 2.71
CA CYS A 264 29.39 -32.42 2.82
C CYS A 264 28.94 -32.45 4.28
N PRO A 265 27.62 -32.41 4.53
CA PRO A 265 27.08 -32.30 5.89
C PRO A 265 27.07 -33.63 6.65
N PHE A 266 27.40 -34.74 6.00
CA PHE A 266 27.40 -36.07 6.59
C PHE A 266 28.78 -36.74 6.49
N GLY A 267 29.01 -37.70 7.38
CA GLY A 267 30.18 -38.54 7.42
C GLY A 267 30.12 -39.47 8.63
N ILE A 268 30.93 -40.52 8.62
CA ILE A 268 30.98 -41.49 9.72
C ILE A 268 32.42 -41.73 10.17
N GLU A 269 32.60 -41.94 11.47
CA GLU A 269 33.86 -42.40 12.04
C GLU A 269 33.81 -43.91 12.27
N ILE A 270 34.74 -44.64 11.65
CA ILE A 270 34.89 -46.08 11.80
C ILE A 270 36.28 -46.34 12.38
N ASN A 271 36.32 -47.02 13.53
CA ASN A 271 37.58 -47.36 14.21
C ASN A 271 38.24 -48.62 13.64
N ASP A 272 37.48 -49.43 12.90
CA ASP A 272 37.92 -50.65 12.27
C ASP A 272 38.58 -50.42 10.91
N ARG A 273 39.20 -51.46 10.36
CA ARG A 273 39.86 -51.36 9.05
C ARG A 273 38.81 -51.39 7.93
N VAL A 274 38.67 -50.27 7.24
CA VAL A 274 37.91 -50.19 5.97
C VAL A 274 38.56 -51.09 4.92
N ARG A 275 37.75 -51.97 4.31
CA ARG A 275 38.20 -52.95 3.31
C ARG A 275 37.91 -52.50 1.88
N ASP A 276 36.72 -51.94 1.67
CA ASP A 276 36.24 -51.45 0.38
C ASP A 276 35.88 -49.97 0.45
N ASP A 277 35.76 -49.36 -0.73
CA ASP A 277 35.35 -47.98 -0.87
C ASP A 277 33.88 -47.80 -0.39
N PRO A 278 33.59 -46.85 0.52
CA PRO A 278 32.23 -46.65 1.01
C PRO A 278 31.31 -46.16 -0.09
N ILE A 279 30.07 -46.67 -0.09
CA ILE A 279 29.01 -46.26 -1.00
C ILE A 279 28.01 -45.43 -0.20
N TRP A 280 27.83 -44.19 -0.62
CA TRP A 280 26.85 -43.29 -0.04
C TRP A 280 25.60 -43.18 -0.92
N SER A 281 24.46 -42.94 -0.28
CA SER A 281 23.23 -42.46 -0.90
C SER A 281 22.48 -41.59 0.11
N ILE A 282 21.43 -40.88 -0.33
CA ILE A 282 20.55 -40.14 0.58
C ILE A 282 19.30 -40.98 0.86
N ALA A 283 19.11 -41.37 2.12
CA ALA A 283 17.90 -42.08 2.56
C ALA A 283 16.72 -41.12 2.72
N GLU A 284 16.97 -39.93 3.26
CA GLU A 284 15.96 -38.89 3.47
C GLU A 284 16.56 -37.51 3.23
N TYR A 285 16.02 -36.78 2.26
CA TYR A 285 16.41 -35.41 1.99
C TYR A 285 15.79 -34.46 3.02
N PRO A 286 16.54 -33.48 3.54
CA PRO A 286 15.98 -32.46 4.42
C PRO A 286 14.93 -31.63 3.66
N PRO A 287 13.68 -31.53 4.15
CA PRO A 287 12.64 -30.76 3.48
C PRO A 287 12.93 -29.26 3.60
N VAL A 288 12.95 -28.55 2.48
CA VAL A 288 13.23 -27.11 2.48
C VAL A 288 12.04 -26.33 3.04
N THR A 289 12.32 -25.54 4.07
CA THR A 289 11.41 -24.49 4.58
C THR A 289 12.15 -23.16 4.60
N LEU A 290 11.61 -22.14 3.94
CA LEU A 290 12.22 -20.81 3.88
C LEU A 290 11.39 -19.81 4.68
N ALA A 291 12.04 -19.07 5.57
CA ALA A 291 11.51 -17.91 6.24
C ALA A 291 12.38 -16.69 5.93
N ALA A 292 11.83 -15.49 6.00
CA ALA A 292 12.63 -14.29 5.83
C ALA A 292 13.48 -14.01 7.09
N GLY A 293 14.79 -13.86 6.90
CA GLY A 293 15.72 -13.33 7.90
C GLY A 293 15.91 -11.82 7.78
N ASP A 294 17.05 -11.30 8.24
CA ASP A 294 17.34 -9.86 8.19
C ASP A 294 17.64 -9.35 6.76
N THR A 295 18.34 -10.17 5.97
CA THR A 295 18.83 -9.80 4.63
C THR A 295 18.69 -10.90 3.59
N THR A 296 18.34 -12.13 4.00
CA THR A 296 18.24 -13.31 3.13
C THR A 296 17.04 -14.16 3.56
N PHE A 297 16.64 -15.12 2.74
CA PHE A 297 15.72 -16.17 3.17
C PHE A 297 16.50 -17.30 3.80
N GLU A 298 16.06 -17.76 4.96
CA GLU A 298 16.79 -18.73 5.78
C GLU A 298 15.97 -19.99 5.99
N MET A 299 16.67 -21.12 5.96
CA MET A 299 16.22 -22.41 6.44
C MET A 299 17.05 -22.73 7.70
N PRO A 300 16.41 -22.97 8.87
CA PRO A 300 17.11 -23.40 10.07
C PRO A 300 17.70 -24.80 9.88
N ASP A 301 18.50 -25.26 10.86
CA ASP A 301 18.99 -26.64 10.90
C ASP A 301 17.84 -27.63 10.70
N THR A 302 17.87 -28.30 9.56
CA THR A 302 16.85 -29.26 9.14
C THR A 302 17.51 -30.61 8.93
N GLU A 303 16.97 -31.64 9.58
CA GLU A 303 17.55 -32.97 9.58
C GLU A 303 17.31 -33.70 8.24
N GLY A 304 18.31 -34.46 7.82
CA GLY A 304 18.27 -35.43 6.74
C GLY A 304 19.03 -36.69 7.13
N GLN A 305 18.97 -37.72 6.29
CA GLN A 305 19.63 -39.01 6.53
C GLN A 305 20.42 -39.46 5.31
N ALA A 306 21.72 -39.69 5.51
CA ALA A 306 22.60 -40.27 4.52
C ALA A 306 22.77 -41.75 4.83
N HIS A 307 22.75 -42.60 3.83
CA HIS A 307 22.89 -44.03 3.97
C HIS A 307 24.28 -44.47 3.51
N ILE A 308 24.99 -45.21 4.36
CA ILE A 308 26.32 -45.75 4.03
C ILE A 308 26.29 -47.27 4.00
N VAL A 309 26.91 -47.81 2.96
CA VAL A 309 27.29 -49.23 2.88
C VAL A 309 28.80 -49.35 2.74
N VAL A 310 29.47 -50.03 3.68
CA VAL A 310 30.92 -50.24 3.65
C VAL A 310 31.34 -51.53 4.36
N GLU A 311 32.26 -52.28 3.77
CA GLU A 311 32.85 -53.46 4.41
C GLU A 311 33.99 -53.05 5.36
N VAL A 312 33.91 -53.50 6.61
CA VAL A 312 34.88 -53.25 7.66
C VAL A 312 35.41 -54.55 8.24
N GLN A 313 36.67 -54.53 8.64
CA GLN A 313 37.27 -55.63 9.38
C GLN A 313 37.63 -55.18 10.79
N SER A 314 37.08 -55.88 11.78
CA SER A 314 37.40 -55.72 13.19
C SER A 314 38.91 -55.79 13.43
N LEU A 315 39.45 -54.76 14.09
CA LEU A 315 40.86 -54.75 14.49
C LEU A 315 41.15 -55.67 15.69
N PHE A 316 40.13 -56.17 16.39
CA PHE A 316 40.28 -56.97 17.60
C PHE A 316 40.39 -58.47 17.29
N ASP A 317 39.47 -59.02 16.51
CA ASP A 317 39.36 -60.45 16.20
C ASP A 317 39.48 -60.77 14.70
N GLY A 318 39.51 -59.75 13.83
CA GLY A 318 39.65 -59.90 12.40
C GLY A 318 38.38 -60.31 11.67
N GLU A 319 37.22 -60.33 12.35
CA GLU A 319 35.91 -60.59 11.74
C GLU A 319 35.57 -59.51 10.70
N ILE A 320 34.86 -59.90 9.64
CA ILE A 320 34.44 -59.03 8.54
C ILE A 320 32.94 -58.80 8.65
N GLU A 321 32.54 -57.54 8.62
CA GLU A 321 31.14 -57.12 8.69
C GLU A 321 30.87 -56.04 7.64
N VAL A 322 29.64 -56.03 7.10
CA VAL A 322 29.14 -54.93 6.28
C VAL A 322 28.40 -53.97 7.18
N ARG A 323 28.89 -52.73 7.28
CA ARG A 323 28.12 -51.62 7.84
C ARG A 323 27.12 -51.15 6.80
N ASP A 324 25.86 -51.14 7.18
CA ASP A 324 24.70 -50.75 6.38
C ASP A 324 23.78 -49.99 7.34
N GLU A 325 23.93 -48.67 7.40
CA GLU A 325 23.24 -47.83 8.37
C GLU A 325 22.97 -46.41 7.88
N ASP A 326 21.95 -45.79 8.47
CA ASP A 326 21.61 -44.39 8.23
C ASP A 326 22.33 -43.49 9.23
N VAL A 327 22.96 -42.44 8.70
CA VAL A 327 23.70 -41.42 9.43
C VAL A 327 22.91 -40.11 9.34
N SER A 328 22.40 -39.65 10.48
CA SER A 328 21.72 -38.36 10.57
C SER A 328 22.69 -37.21 10.34
N PHE A 329 22.23 -36.19 9.62
CA PHE A 329 22.91 -34.91 9.45
C PHE A 329 21.90 -33.77 9.51
N ALA A 330 22.38 -32.54 9.66
CA ALA A 330 21.55 -31.35 9.60
C ALA A 330 22.12 -30.35 8.60
N VAL A 331 21.25 -29.62 7.92
CA VAL A 331 21.62 -28.55 6.98
C VAL A 331 20.84 -27.29 7.33
N ALA A 332 21.55 -26.16 7.38
CA ALA A 332 20.97 -24.82 7.35
C ALA A 332 21.38 -24.10 6.06
N ILE A 333 20.49 -23.28 5.52
CA ILE A 333 20.70 -22.57 4.24
C ILE A 333 20.32 -21.11 4.40
N SER A 334 21.14 -20.22 3.84
CA SER A 334 20.76 -18.85 3.51
C SER A 334 20.68 -18.68 2.00
N VAL A 335 19.62 -18.05 1.52
CA VAL A 335 19.31 -17.87 0.10
C VAL A 335 19.14 -16.38 -0.22
N THR A 336 19.93 -15.90 -1.17
CA THR A 336 19.80 -14.55 -1.75
C THR A 336 19.20 -14.64 -3.14
N VAL A 337 18.21 -13.79 -3.42
CA VAL A 337 17.63 -13.64 -4.76
C VAL A 337 18.35 -12.48 -5.45
N ASN A 338 19.06 -12.78 -6.54
CA ASN A 338 19.75 -11.76 -7.32
C ASN A 338 18.76 -10.94 -8.16
N PRO A 339 19.14 -9.72 -8.62
CA PRO A 339 18.27 -8.88 -9.44
C PRO A 339 17.84 -9.51 -10.78
N ASP A 340 18.61 -10.46 -11.30
CA ASP A 340 18.28 -11.23 -12.52
C ASP A 340 17.37 -12.45 -12.24
N GLY A 341 16.99 -12.66 -10.98
CA GLY A 341 16.17 -13.77 -10.52
C GLY A 341 16.93 -15.07 -10.26
N SER A 342 18.27 -15.08 -10.40
CA SER A 342 19.08 -16.23 -10.00
C SER A 342 19.18 -16.35 -8.48
N LEU A 343 19.33 -17.59 -8.00
CA LEU A 343 19.46 -17.90 -6.57
C LEU A 343 20.93 -18.11 -6.21
N ALA A 344 21.38 -17.45 -5.15
CA ALA A 344 22.65 -17.75 -4.51
C ALA A 344 22.38 -18.45 -3.18
N LEU A 345 22.71 -19.73 -3.10
CA LEU A 345 22.55 -20.55 -1.90
C LEU A 345 23.89 -20.64 -1.17
N GLN A 346 23.84 -20.48 0.15
CA GLN A 346 24.99 -20.68 1.01
C GLN A 346 24.58 -21.58 2.19
N LEU A 347 25.31 -22.68 2.35
CA LEU A 347 25.22 -23.55 3.52
C LEU A 347 25.84 -22.83 4.73
N ARG A 348 25.21 -22.99 5.89
CA ARG A 348 25.59 -22.29 7.12
C ARG A 348 26.24 -23.19 8.16
#